data_AF-A0AB33BW17-F1
#
_entry.id   AF-A0AB33BW17-F1
#
_cell.length_a   1.000
_cell.length_b   1.000
_cell.length_c   1.000
_cell.angle_alpha   90.00
_cell.angle_beta   90.00
_cell.angle_gamma   90.00
#
_symmetry.space_group_name_H-M   'P 1'
#
loop_
_entity.id
_entity.type
_entity.pdbx_description
1 polymer ?
#
loop_
_entity_poly.entity_id
_entity_poly.type
_entity_poly.pdbx_seq_one_letter_code
_entity_poly.pdbx_strand_id
1 'polypeptide(L)'
;MGAERLISAEKELRKIVVEVKSFVGQSDVKDLQQALGQYVLYRQILNEMKVERVLYLAISQPTFNSVFSIELGQVLLKNQIVKLIVFDDESEVIVQWIPN
;
A
#
# COMPACT_ATOMS: atom_id res chain seq x y z
N MET A 1 17.13 -8.37 -1.04
CA MET A 1 17.15 -6.95 -1.44
C MET A 1 15.71 -6.54 -1.64
N GLY A 2 15.17 -5.69 -0.76
CA GLY A 2 13.79 -5.19 -0.91
C GLY A 2 13.74 -4.05 -1.92
N ALA A 3 12.77 -4.08 -2.83
CA ALA A 3 12.47 -2.96 -3.71
C ALA A 3 11.44 -2.05 -3.03
N GLU A 4 11.78 -0.77 -2.88
CA GLU A 4 10.85 0.30 -2.49
C GLU A 4 10.75 1.28 -3.67
N ARG A 5 9.54 1.57 -4.15
CA ARG A 5 9.33 2.48 -5.29
C ARG A 5 8.08 3.32 -5.11
N LEU A 6 8.23 4.63 -5.23
CA LEU A 6 7.11 5.57 -5.33
C LEU A 6 6.80 5.84 -6.81
N ILE A 7 5.55 5.66 -7.19
CA ILE A 7 5.06 5.81 -8.57
C ILE A 7 3.90 6.82 -8.55
N SER A 8 3.94 7.82 -9.43
CA SER A 8 2.79 8.69 -9.66
C SER A 8 2.07 8.25 -10.92
N ALA A 9 0.74 8.12 -10.85
CA ALA A 9 -0.09 7.78 -12.00
C ALA A 9 -1.31 8.70 -12.08
N GLU A 10 -1.81 8.90 -13.30
CA GLU A 10 -2.95 9.76 -13.59
C GLU A 10 -3.82 9.12 -14.67
N LYS A 11 -5.13 9.06 -14.42
CA LYS A 11 -6.14 8.65 -15.39
C LYS A 11 -7.37 9.52 -15.21
N GLU A 12 -7.73 10.27 -16.26
CA GLU A 12 -8.83 11.25 -16.21
C GLU A 12 -8.66 12.21 -15.02
N LEU A 13 -9.65 12.28 -14.12
CA LEU A 13 -9.63 13.15 -12.94
C LEU A 13 -9.00 12.46 -11.70
N ARG A 14 -8.48 11.23 -11.83
CA ARG A 14 -7.89 10.49 -10.70
C ARG A 14 -6.36 10.54 -10.78
N LYS A 15 -5.76 11.21 -9.80
CA LYS A 15 -4.31 11.23 -9.59
C LYS A 15 -3.99 10.41 -8.35
N ILE A 16 -3.05 9.48 -8.49
CA ILE A 16 -2.62 8.62 -7.38
C ILE A 16 -1.11 8.66 -7.22
N VAL A 17 -0.68 8.39 -6.00
CA VAL A 17 0.68 7.99 -5.67
C VAL A 17 0.60 6.55 -5.18
N VAL A 18 1.48 5.70 -5.67
CA VAL A 18 1.55 4.29 -5.30
C VAL A 18 2.93 4.01 -4.73
N GLU A 19 2.97 3.55 -3.49
CA GLU A 19 4.18 3.05 -2.86
C GLU A 19 4.20 1.52 -2.97
N VAL A 20 5.14 0.97 -3.72
CA VAL A 20 5.28 -0.49 -3.89
C VAL A 20 6.17 -1.05 -2.79
N LYS A 21 5.70 -2.09 -2.09
CA LYS A 21 6.45 -2.81 -1.05
C LYS A 21 6.49 -4.30 -1.33
N SER A 22 7.66 -4.88 -1.08
CA SER A 22 7.98 -6.27 -1.39
C SER A 22 7.87 -7.22 -0.20
N PHE A 23 7.84 -6.73 1.04
CA PHE A 23 7.70 -7.55 2.26
C PHE A 23 8.65 -8.77 2.31
N VAL A 24 9.91 -8.56 1.93
CA VAL A 24 10.95 -9.61 1.87
C VAL A 24 11.80 -9.69 3.14
N GLY A 25 11.40 -8.99 4.19
CA GLY A 25 12.06 -9.02 5.49
C GLY A 25 11.88 -10.36 6.19
N GLN A 26 12.53 -10.50 7.36
CA GLN A 26 12.39 -11.72 8.17
C GLN A 26 11.06 -11.79 8.93
N SER A 27 10.26 -10.71 8.91
CA SER A 27 8.99 -10.63 9.63
C SER A 27 8.02 -9.69 8.93
N ASP A 28 6.94 -10.27 8.42
CA ASP A 28 5.76 -9.58 7.87
C ASP A 28 5.24 -8.46 8.78
N VAL A 29 5.23 -8.68 10.09
CA VAL A 29 4.77 -7.68 11.07
C VAL A 29 5.71 -6.48 11.11
N LYS A 30 7.03 -6.71 11.10
CA LYS A 30 8.01 -5.63 11.11
C LYS A 30 7.96 -4.83 9.81
N ASP A 31 7.84 -5.53 8.69
CA ASP A 31 7.70 -4.90 7.37
C ASP A 31 6.40 -4.10 7.28
N LEU A 32 5.29 -4.60 7.85
CA LEU A 32 4.04 -3.88 7.94
C LEU A 32 4.16 -2.61 8.81
N GLN A 33 4.83 -2.69 9.96
CA GLN A 33 5.06 -1.52 10.81
C GLN A 33 5.86 -0.43 10.08
N GLN A 34 6.91 -0.82 9.34
CA GLN A 34 7.70 0.11 8.54
C GLN A 34 6.88 0.73 7.41
N ALA A 35 6.17 -0.09 6.65
CA ALA A 35 5.31 0.36 5.55
C ALA A 35 4.19 1.30 6.05
N LEU A 36 3.58 0.98 7.19
CA LEU A 36 2.55 1.82 7.81
C LEU A 36 3.11 3.17 8.25
N GLY A 37 4.30 3.19 8.88
CA GLY A 37 4.96 4.43 9.28
C GLY A 37 5.22 5.36 8.10
N GLN A 38 5.78 4.82 7.01
CA GLN A 38 6.04 5.58 5.78
C GLN A 38 4.74 6.06 5.12
N TYR A 39 3.74 5.18 5.01
CA TYR A 39 2.43 5.52 4.45
C TYR A 39 1.78 6.70 5.20
N VAL A 40 1.75 6.65 6.54
CA VAL A 40 1.15 7.72 7.36
C VAL A 40 1.92 9.03 7.19
N LEU A 41 3.25 8.97 7.22
CA LEU A 41 4.10 10.14 7.03
C LEU A 41 3.87 10.80 5.66
N TYR A 42 3.92 10.03 4.57
CA TYR A 42 3.72 10.57 3.23
C TYR A 42 2.30 11.08 3.02
N ARG A 43 1.29 10.39 3.55
CA ARG A 43 -0.09 10.88 3.50
C ARG A 43 -0.24 12.23 4.19
N GLN A 44 0.39 12.44 5.34
CA GLN A 44 0.36 13.73 6.03
C GLN A 44 1.04 14.83 5.22
N ILE A 45 2.20 14.55 4.62
CA ILE A 45 2.92 15.51 3.77
C ILE A 45 2.08 15.90 2.55
N LEU A 46 1.49 14.94 1.84
CA LEU A 46 0.63 15.21 0.69
C LEU A 46 -0.57 16.09 1.06
N ASN A 47 -1.19 15.83 2.21
CA ASN A 47 -2.31 16.62 2.72
C ASN A 47 -1.89 18.05 3.05
N GLU A 48 -0.76 18.23 3.75
CA GLU A 48 -0.24 19.56 4.11
C GLU A 48 0.09 20.39 2.86
N MET A 49 0.68 19.74 1.85
CA MET A 49 0.98 20.35 0.56
C MET A 49 -0.26 20.57 -0.32
N LYS A 50 -1.47 20.21 0.16
CA LYS A 50 -2.73 20.27 -0.59
C LYS A 50 -2.65 19.59 -1.96
N VAL A 51 -1.89 18.51 -2.04
CA VAL A 51 -1.75 17.73 -3.26
C VAL A 51 -2.97 16.84 -3.41
N GLU A 52 -3.77 17.08 -4.46
CA GLU A 52 -4.93 16.26 -4.82
C GLU A 52 -4.49 14.92 -5.42
N ARG A 53 -3.82 14.08 -4.62
CA ARG A 53 -3.42 12.72 -4.98
C ARG A 53 -3.76 11.75 -3.87
N VAL A 54 -4.33 10.61 -4.25
CA VAL A 54 -4.61 9.54 -3.29
C VAL A 54 -3.38 8.63 -3.18
N LEU A 55 -2.84 8.47 -1.97
CA LEU A 55 -1.76 7.52 -1.70
C LEU A 55 -2.34 6.10 -1.54
N TYR A 56 -1.74 5.14 -2.23
CA TYR A 56 -1.97 3.71 -2.10
C TYR A 56 -0.66 2.99 -1.76
N LEU A 57 -0.76 1.95 -0.93
CA LEU A 57 0.29 0.97 -0.73
C LEU A 57 0.04 -0.22 -1.66
N ALA A 58 0.97 -0.52 -2.56
CA ALA A 58 0.89 -1.66 -3.46
C ALA A 58 1.69 -2.84 -2.91
N ILE A 59 1.05 -4.00 -2.81
CA ILE A 59 1.63 -5.26 -2.34
C ILE A 59 1.17 -6.43 -3.21
N SER A 60 1.97 -7.49 -3.25
CA SER A 60 1.60 -8.69 -3.98
C SER A 60 0.45 -9.44 -3.30
N GLN A 61 -0.28 -10.25 -4.07
CA GLN A 61 -1.38 -11.07 -3.57
C GLN A 61 -0.94 -12.06 -2.49
N PRO A 62 0.22 -12.74 -2.58
CA PRO A 62 0.74 -13.58 -1.49
C PRO A 62 0.98 -12.79 -0.20
N THR A 63 1.60 -11.61 -0.30
CA THR A 63 1.82 -10.73 0.87
C THR A 63 0.50 -10.27 1.47
N PHE A 64 -0.48 -9.88 0.65
CA PHE A 64 -1.81 -9.53 1.15
C PHE A 64 -2.44 -10.69 1.94
N ASN A 65 -2.43 -11.89 1.37
CA ASN A 65 -3.00 -13.08 2.02
C ASN A 65 -2.29 -13.45 3.32
N SER A 66 -0.98 -13.22 3.43
CA SER A 66 -0.22 -13.46 4.66
C SER A 66 -0.47 -12.36 5.70
N VAL A 67 -0.13 -11.12 5.36
CA VAL A 67 -0.08 -9.95 6.27
C VAL A 67 -1.47 -9.53 6.73
N PHE A 68 -2.46 -9.64 5.84
CA PHE A 68 -3.83 -9.19 6.11
C PHE A 68 -4.77 -10.34 6.48
N SER A 69 -4.32 -11.58 6.62
CA SER A 69 -5.14 -12.64 7.24
C SER A 69 -5.10 -12.62 8.78
N ILE A 70 -4.06 -12.01 9.37
CA ILE A 70 -3.93 -11.84 10.82
C ILE A 70 -4.68 -10.61 11.34
N GLU A 71 -5.01 -10.61 12.64
CA GLU A 71 -5.79 -9.56 13.31
C GLU A 71 -5.21 -8.15 13.09
N LEU A 72 -3.89 -8.02 13.15
CA LEU A 72 -3.21 -6.73 12.94
C LEU A 72 -3.55 -6.10 11.58
N GLY A 73 -3.42 -6.87 10.50
CA GLY A 73 -3.75 -6.39 9.16
C GLY A 73 -5.25 -6.11 9.00
N GLN A 74 -6.09 -6.98 9.55
CA GLN A 74 -7.56 -6.82 9.52
C GLN A 74 -8.02 -5.52 10.21
N VAL A 75 -7.40 -5.14 11.33
CA VAL A 75 -7.68 -3.86 12.00
C VAL A 75 -7.35 -2.67 11.11
N LEU A 76 -6.25 -2.71 10.35
CA LEU A 76 -5.88 -1.63 9.44
C LEU A 76 -6.89 -1.48 8.28
N LEU A 77 -7.39 -2.59 7.74
CA LEU A 77 -8.41 -2.59 6.69
C LEU A 77 -9.75 -2.08 7.21
N LYS A 78 -10.22 -2.64 8.33
CA LYS A 78 -11.51 -2.29 8.94
C LYS A 78 -11.60 -0.81 9.27
N ASN A 79 -10.52 -0.23 9.79
CA ASN A 79 -10.45 1.17 10.16
C ASN A 79 -10.02 2.09 9.01
N GLN A 80 -9.87 1.54 7.79
CA GLN A 80 -9.45 2.27 6.57
C GLN A 80 -8.18 3.11 6.77
N ILE A 81 -7.25 2.62 7.59
CA ILE A 81 -6.00 3.32 7.91
C ILE A 81 -5.11 3.39 6.67
N VAL A 82 -5.13 2.33 5.87
CA VAL A 82 -4.34 2.19 4.64
C VAL A 82 -5.25 1.94 3.45
N LYS A 83 -4.92 2.55 2.31
CA LYS A 83 -5.49 2.19 1.02
C LYS A 83 -4.53 1.25 0.29
N LEU A 84 -5.02 0.15 -0.24
CA LEU A 84 -4.21 -0.88 -0.87
C LEU A 84 -4.51 -1.03 -2.35
N ILE A 85 -3.45 -1.36 -3.10
CA ILE A 85 -3.52 -2.00 -4.41
C ILE A 85 -2.91 -3.39 -4.21
N VAL A 86 -3.69 -4.43 -4.47
CA VAL A 86 -3.18 -5.80 -4.50
C VAL A 86 -2.92 -6.15 -5.96
N PHE A 87 -1.73 -6.65 -6.27
CA PHE A 87 -1.36 -7.08 -7.60
C PHE A 87 -0.89 -8.53 -7.61
N ASP A 88 -1.04 -9.18 -8.76
CA ASP A 88 -0.47 -10.48 -9.03
C ASP A 88 0.86 -10.31 -9.75
N ASP A 89 1.91 -10.88 -9.17
CA ASP A 89 3.30 -10.73 -9.60
C ASP A 89 3.66 -11.63 -10.80
N GLU A 90 2.90 -12.71 -11.05
CA GLU A 90 3.13 -13.58 -12.22
C GLU A 90 2.49 -13.01 -13.50
N SER A 91 1.28 -12.50 -13.37
CA SER A 91 0.49 -11.96 -14.49
C SER A 91 0.63 -10.45 -14.67
N GLU A 92 1.30 -9.76 -13.74
CA GLU A 92 1.54 -8.32 -13.73
C GLU A 92 0.25 -7.47 -13.77
N VAL A 93 -0.83 -7.94 -13.14
CA VAL A 93 -2.13 -7.25 -13.11
C VAL A 93 -2.53 -6.82 -11.71
N ILE A 94 -3.29 -5.72 -11.63
CA ILE A 94 -3.97 -5.33 -10.38
C ILE A 94 -5.19 -6.23 -10.20
N VAL A 95 -5.26 -6.91 -9.06
CA VAL A 95 -6.35 -7.84 -8.73
C VAL A 95 -7.39 -7.20 -7.79
N GLN A 96 -6.99 -6.24 -6.95
CA GLN A 96 -7.91 -5.58 -6.03
C GLN A 96 -7.48 -4.16 -5.64
N TRP A 97 -8.46 -3.29 -5.42
CA TRP A 97 -8.30 -1.98 -4.77
C TRP A 97 -9.02 -2.01 -3.41
N ILE A 98 -8.44 -1.41 -2.38
CA ILE A 98 -9.04 -1.40 -1.03
C ILE A 98 -8.89 -0.01 -0.39
N PRO A 99 -9.95 0.57 0.20
CA PRO A 99 -11.35 0.19 -0.02
C PRO A 99 -11.78 0.45 -1.47
N ASN A 100 -12.75 -0.33 -1.96
CA ASN A 100 -13.42 -0.09 -3.25
C ASN A 100 -14.34 1.12 -3.19
#